data_AF-A0A5B6TJN5-F1
#
_entry.id   AF-A0A5B6TJN5-F1
#
_cell.length_a   1.000
_cell.length_b   1.000
_cell.length_c   1.000
_cell.angle_alpha   90.00
_cell.angle_beta   90.00
_cell.angle_gamma   90.00
#
_symmetry.space_group_name_H-M   'P 1'
#
loop_
_entity.id
_entity.type
_entity.pdbx_description
1 polymer ?
#
loop_
_entity_poly.entity_id
_entity_poly.type
_entity_poly.pdbx_seq_one_letter_code
_entity_poly.pdbx_strand_id
1 'polypeptide(L)'
;MLAEAKLKTFLDLVQQSSKEELLWMSGYLAGVTASPGVTAPAAEAAVAAKPAVGKVTIAYGTETGNSKRVATDLAGKAKKSGINARVVSLDQYRLNDLEKEEYFLTVISTQGEGDPPAGAQKFYDFVHQTDKKLPKLKYSVLALGDTSYPLFCKAGEDVDAQLQRLGGSPLVPIQKCDVDYEDEANAWFQSVLETLNNAASPASAPAAAPAPAKKTGKKIYNGTILTNIVLNDIGSNKSTHHIEIEAEDLAYEPGDALGVVPKNRPFTVDAILKVTGISPEEKVTHRNSESTVRELLQDKVNITYLPERVVKKYAEVVEQDIPATRIDLLDLLRIYPVKDAEQFKEVLQILEPIAPRLYSISSSLEAHPGEIHVTVARDEFRINEELLCGHCSDYLSEQKEGQPLEFYIHKNSQFKLPAADKDMIMIGPGTGVAPFRSFLAERDATGAEGRNWLFFGDQHFATDFLYQTEIQSWYETGILTRFNGAFSRDQQEKVYVQHKMQENAAAFFEWLSSGAYVYVCGAKEPMSVDVENTLLQIIGLGAGSSPEEAAVYLEQLKEEGRYLKDVY
;
A
#
# COMPACT_ATOMS: atom_id res chain seq x y z
N MET A 1 -57.11 29.57 14.94
CA MET A 1 -56.98 29.76 13.48
C MET A 1 -55.82 30.71 13.22
N LEU A 2 -54.96 30.43 12.24
CA LEU A 2 -53.79 31.27 11.93
C LEU A 2 -54.24 32.63 11.39
N ALA A 3 -53.54 33.70 11.76
CA ALA A 3 -53.75 35.03 11.19
C ALA A 3 -53.46 35.02 9.67
N GLU A 4 -54.15 35.86 8.91
CA GLU A 4 -54.18 35.81 7.43
C GLU A 4 -52.79 35.78 6.78
N ALA A 5 -51.86 36.61 7.26
CA ALA A 5 -50.47 36.60 6.77
C ALA A 5 -49.75 35.27 7.05
N LYS A 6 -49.95 34.68 8.24
CA LYS A 6 -49.34 33.39 8.62
C LYS A 6 -50.00 32.22 7.90
N LEU A 7 -51.31 32.31 7.66
CA LEU A 7 -52.06 31.32 6.90
C LEU A 7 -51.58 31.28 5.44
N LYS A 8 -51.36 32.43 4.82
CA LYS A 8 -50.81 32.51 3.46
C LYS A 8 -49.44 31.86 3.37
N THR A 9 -48.50 32.23 4.26
CA THR A 9 -47.16 31.61 4.30
C THR A 9 -47.22 30.10 4.55
N PHE A 10 -48.12 29.64 5.42
CA PHE A 10 -48.29 28.22 5.69
C PHE A 10 -48.83 27.47 4.46
N LEU A 11 -49.79 28.03 3.74
CA LEU A 11 -50.34 27.42 2.53
C LEU A 11 -49.33 27.40 1.38
N ASP A 12 -48.56 28.47 1.20
CA ASP A 12 -47.49 28.51 0.19
C ASP A 12 -46.40 27.46 0.47
N LEU A 13 -46.02 27.29 1.75
CA LEU A 13 -45.08 26.25 2.17
C LEU A 13 -45.63 24.84 1.91
N VAL A 14 -46.88 24.58 2.29
CA VAL A 14 -47.53 23.28 2.09
C VAL A 14 -47.63 22.92 0.60
N GLN A 15 -47.90 23.90 -0.27
CA GLN A 15 -47.99 23.67 -1.72
C GLN A 15 -46.64 23.37 -2.38
N GLN A 16 -45.54 23.85 -1.80
CA GLN A 16 -44.19 23.69 -2.37
C GLN A 16 -43.42 22.50 -1.79
N SER A 17 -44.00 21.78 -0.82
CA SER A 17 -43.35 20.67 -0.13
C SER A 17 -43.73 19.29 -0.68
N SER A 18 -42.78 18.35 -0.60
CA SER A 18 -43.00 16.94 -0.90
C SER A 18 -43.85 16.25 0.18
N LYS A 19 -44.32 15.03 -0.13
CA LYS A 19 -45.08 14.22 0.85
C LYS A 19 -44.24 13.85 2.08
N GLU A 20 -42.95 13.53 1.90
CA GLU A 20 -42.05 13.25 3.02
C GLU A 20 -41.83 14.50 3.90
N GLU A 21 -41.67 15.67 3.28
CA GLU A 21 -41.50 16.95 3.99
C GLU A 21 -42.74 17.32 4.80
N LEU A 22 -43.94 17.11 4.24
CA LEU A 22 -45.22 17.30 4.95
C LEU A 22 -45.38 16.35 6.13
N LEU A 23 -44.97 15.08 5.99
CA LEU A 23 -44.96 14.10 7.08
C LEU A 23 -43.99 14.51 8.19
N TRP A 24 -42.80 14.97 7.84
CA TRP A 24 -41.82 15.46 8.79
C TRP A 24 -42.31 16.71 9.53
N MET A 25 -42.84 17.72 8.82
CA MET A 25 -43.38 18.95 9.42
C MET A 25 -44.54 18.66 10.37
N SER A 26 -45.42 17.71 10.00
CA SER A 26 -46.50 17.25 10.88
C SER A 26 -45.97 16.66 12.19
N GLY A 27 -44.97 15.77 12.10
CA GLY A 27 -44.32 15.19 13.27
C GLY A 27 -43.60 16.23 14.14
N TYR A 28 -42.92 17.19 13.52
CA TYR A 28 -42.24 18.28 14.21
C TYR A 28 -43.23 19.18 14.97
N LEU A 29 -44.32 19.61 14.33
CA LEU A 29 -45.36 20.42 14.96
C LEU A 29 -46.07 19.67 16.09
N ALA A 30 -46.31 18.36 15.93
CA ALA A 30 -46.81 17.51 17.00
C ALA A 30 -45.83 17.45 18.19
N GLY A 31 -44.53 17.33 17.93
CA GLY A 31 -43.49 17.35 18.95
C GLY A 31 -43.39 18.69 19.70
N VAL A 32 -43.47 19.81 18.97
CA VAL A 32 -43.43 21.17 19.55
C VAL A 32 -44.68 21.45 20.40
N THR A 33 -45.84 20.94 20.00
CA THR A 33 -47.08 21.10 20.79
C THR A 33 -47.14 20.17 22.01
N ALA A 34 -46.45 19.03 21.99
CA ALA A 34 -46.37 18.10 23.11
C ALA A 34 -45.41 18.55 24.24
N SER A 35 -44.43 19.41 23.93
CA SER A 35 -43.45 19.94 24.90
C SER A 35 -43.31 21.46 24.80
N PRO A 36 -44.07 22.24 25.58
CA PRO A 36 -44.01 23.70 25.56
C PRO A 36 -42.75 24.19 26.28
N GLY A 37 -41.61 24.11 25.57
CA GLY A 37 -40.30 24.52 26.09
C GLY A 37 -39.15 24.47 25.09
N VAL A 38 -39.36 23.97 23.87
CA VAL A 38 -38.32 23.96 22.83
C VAL A 38 -38.35 25.30 22.10
N THR A 39 -37.52 26.25 22.53
CA THR A 39 -37.10 27.34 21.66
C THR A 39 -36.31 26.75 20.51
N ALA A 40 -36.74 27.04 19.27
CA ALA A 40 -36.01 26.65 18.06
C ALA A 40 -34.53 27.05 18.17
N PRO A 41 -33.57 26.20 17.78
CA PRO A 41 -32.19 26.64 17.71
C PRO A 41 -32.13 27.79 16.71
N ALA A 42 -31.65 28.95 17.16
CA ALA A 42 -31.32 30.06 16.29
C ALA A 42 -30.13 29.63 15.43
N ALA A 43 -30.41 29.00 14.30
CA ALA A 43 -29.45 28.92 13.21
C ALA A 43 -29.44 30.30 12.55
N GLU A 44 -28.55 31.17 13.03
CA GLU A 44 -27.96 32.18 12.15
C GLU A 44 -27.29 31.40 11.02
N ALA A 45 -28.01 31.25 9.91
CA ALA A 45 -27.42 30.84 8.65
C ALA A 45 -26.44 31.95 8.25
N ALA A 46 -25.18 31.80 8.65
CA ALA A 46 -24.08 32.45 7.99
C ALA A 46 -24.22 32.12 6.51
N VAL A 47 -24.59 33.14 5.72
CA VAL A 47 -24.61 33.05 4.27
C VAL A 47 -23.20 32.62 3.88
N ALA A 48 -23.05 31.37 3.41
CA ALA A 48 -21.76 30.82 3.05
C ALA A 48 -21.08 31.80 2.08
N ALA A 49 -19.98 32.39 2.53
CA ALA A 49 -19.18 33.27 1.71
C ALA A 49 -18.83 32.51 0.43
N LYS A 50 -19.10 33.13 -0.72
CA LYS A 50 -18.70 32.57 -2.02
C LYS A 50 -17.18 32.31 -1.94
N PRO A 51 -16.69 31.09 -2.16
CA PRO A 51 -15.28 30.79 -2.00
C PRO A 51 -14.44 31.72 -2.88
N ALA A 52 -13.35 32.24 -2.32
CA ALA A 52 -12.45 33.17 -3.02
C ALA A 52 -11.75 32.50 -4.22
N VAL A 53 -11.73 31.16 -4.26
CA VAL A 53 -11.04 30.34 -5.26
C VAL A 53 -12.05 29.59 -6.12
N GLY A 54 -12.02 29.84 -7.43
CA GLY A 54 -12.95 29.21 -8.38
C GLY A 54 -12.55 27.81 -8.85
N LYS A 55 -11.27 27.44 -8.77
CA LYS A 55 -10.76 26.14 -9.27
C LYS A 55 -9.48 25.70 -8.54
N VAL A 56 -9.40 24.42 -8.20
CA VAL A 56 -8.19 23.74 -7.71
C VAL A 56 -7.91 22.49 -8.53
N THR A 57 -6.65 22.19 -8.79
CA THR A 57 -6.21 20.92 -9.38
C THR A 57 -5.68 20.02 -8.26
N ILE A 58 -6.20 18.81 -8.14
CA ILE A 58 -5.75 17.77 -7.20
C ILE A 58 -5.10 16.67 -8.04
N ALA A 59 -3.77 16.67 -8.06
CA ALA A 59 -2.99 15.67 -8.76
C ALA A 59 -2.63 14.51 -7.82
N TYR A 60 -2.60 13.28 -8.34
CA TYR A 60 -2.17 12.13 -7.54
C TYR A 60 -1.11 11.28 -8.23
N GLY A 61 -0.15 10.80 -7.42
CA GLY A 61 0.80 9.75 -7.78
C GLY A 61 0.56 8.54 -6.89
N THR A 62 0.21 7.40 -7.48
CA THR A 62 -0.18 6.21 -6.72
C THR A 62 0.38 4.95 -7.33
N GLU A 63 0.72 3.99 -6.49
CA GLU A 63 1.07 2.63 -6.91
C GLU A 63 -0.14 1.70 -6.73
N THR A 64 -0.63 1.61 -5.49
CA THR A 64 -1.73 0.74 -5.08
C THR A 64 -3.08 1.45 -5.02
N GLY A 65 -3.23 2.64 -5.60
CA GLY A 65 -4.52 3.35 -5.65
C GLY A 65 -4.90 4.19 -4.42
N ASN A 66 -4.18 4.08 -3.30
CA ASN A 66 -4.47 4.86 -2.07
C ASN A 66 -4.51 6.37 -2.34
N SER A 67 -3.49 6.93 -2.99
CA SER A 67 -3.43 8.35 -3.34
C SER A 67 -4.57 8.78 -4.28
N LYS A 68 -5.01 7.90 -5.20
CA LYS A 68 -6.15 8.15 -6.11
C LYS A 68 -7.46 8.26 -5.32
N ARG A 69 -7.69 7.34 -4.38
CA ARG A 69 -8.87 7.34 -3.51
C ARG A 69 -8.92 8.61 -2.69
N VAL A 70 -7.83 8.95 -2.00
CA VAL A 70 -7.72 10.18 -1.21
C VAL A 70 -8.00 11.40 -2.09
N ALA A 71 -7.31 11.56 -3.23
CA ALA A 71 -7.52 12.71 -4.11
C ALA A 71 -8.99 12.85 -4.58
N THR A 72 -9.65 11.73 -4.88
CA THR A 72 -11.07 11.69 -5.27
C THR A 72 -11.98 12.14 -4.12
N ASP A 73 -11.75 11.63 -2.91
CA ASP A 73 -12.53 11.99 -1.71
C ASP A 73 -12.38 13.48 -1.37
N LEU A 74 -11.15 13.99 -1.46
CA LEU A 74 -10.84 15.39 -1.24
C LEU A 74 -11.53 16.29 -2.28
N ALA A 75 -11.60 15.89 -3.54
CA ALA A 75 -12.35 16.62 -4.56
C ALA A 75 -13.85 16.66 -4.26
N GLY A 76 -14.42 15.55 -3.76
CA GLY A 76 -15.80 15.50 -3.26
C GLY A 76 -16.03 16.51 -2.13
N LYS A 77 -15.10 16.62 -1.19
CA LYS A 77 -15.14 17.59 -0.08
C LYS A 77 -14.96 19.04 -0.55
N ALA A 78 -14.08 19.29 -1.51
CA ALA A 78 -13.90 20.60 -2.15
C ALA A 78 -15.21 21.08 -2.80
N LYS A 79 -15.86 20.19 -3.56
CA LYS A 79 -17.13 20.49 -4.25
C LYS A 79 -18.25 20.81 -3.26
N LYS A 80 -18.33 20.08 -2.14
CA LYS A 80 -19.27 20.38 -1.04
C LYS A 80 -19.00 21.74 -0.40
N SER A 81 -17.76 22.23 -0.44
CA SER A 81 -17.34 23.55 0.04
C SER A 81 -17.44 24.64 -1.03
N GLY A 82 -18.04 24.35 -2.19
CA GLY A 82 -18.24 25.29 -3.29
C GLY A 82 -17.01 25.52 -4.19
N ILE A 83 -15.93 24.76 -4.03
CA ILE A 83 -14.69 24.87 -4.81
C ILE A 83 -14.73 23.83 -5.94
N ASN A 84 -14.48 24.25 -7.18
CA ASN A 84 -14.38 23.32 -8.31
C ASN A 84 -13.03 22.59 -8.30
N ALA A 85 -13.02 21.29 -7.99
CA ALA A 85 -11.80 20.48 -7.97
C ALA A 85 -11.68 19.60 -9.22
N ARG A 86 -10.55 19.74 -9.93
CA ARG A 86 -10.15 18.84 -11.03
C ARG A 86 -9.21 17.78 -10.46
N VAL A 87 -9.60 16.52 -10.49
CA VAL A 87 -8.71 15.39 -10.15
C VAL A 87 -7.96 14.93 -11.39
N VAL A 88 -6.65 14.64 -11.27
CA VAL A 88 -5.83 14.18 -12.40
C VAL A 88 -4.71 13.24 -11.93
N SER A 89 -4.47 12.15 -12.64
CA SER A 89 -3.29 11.30 -12.44
C SER A 89 -2.03 12.02 -12.90
N LEU A 90 -0.93 11.93 -12.14
CA LEU A 90 0.36 12.48 -12.56
C LEU A 90 0.91 11.84 -13.85
N ASP A 91 0.50 10.60 -14.18
CA ASP A 91 0.91 9.95 -15.44
C ASP A 91 0.29 10.61 -16.67
N GLN A 92 -0.96 11.08 -16.51
CA GLN A 92 -1.72 11.75 -17.56
C GLN A 92 -1.61 13.28 -17.49
N TYR A 93 -0.90 13.80 -16.49
CA TYR A 93 -0.76 15.23 -16.28
C TYR A 93 0.15 15.83 -17.36
N ARG A 94 -0.34 16.89 -18.02
CA ARG A 94 0.45 17.63 -19.01
C ARG A 94 1.39 18.58 -18.28
N LEU A 95 2.67 18.25 -18.23
CA LEU A 95 3.70 18.96 -17.46
C LEU A 95 3.74 20.49 -17.70
N ASN A 96 3.50 20.94 -18.94
CA ASN A 96 3.45 22.36 -19.29
C ASN A 96 2.23 23.12 -18.75
N ASP A 97 1.22 22.42 -18.22
CA ASP A 97 0.08 23.08 -17.58
C ASP A 97 0.44 23.59 -16.18
N LEU A 98 1.52 23.11 -15.55
CA LEU A 98 1.93 23.52 -14.20
C LEU A 98 2.16 25.04 -14.07
N GLU A 99 2.70 25.68 -15.10
CA GLU A 99 2.90 27.15 -15.16
C GLU A 99 1.58 27.94 -15.19
N LYS A 100 0.48 27.28 -15.54
CA LYS A 100 -0.86 27.87 -15.65
C LYS A 100 -1.71 27.60 -14.41
N GLU A 101 -1.29 26.69 -13.53
CA GLU A 101 -2.01 26.38 -12.31
C GLU A 101 -1.83 27.50 -11.28
N GLU A 102 -2.92 27.90 -10.64
CA GLU A 102 -2.90 28.84 -9.52
C GLU A 102 -2.99 28.10 -8.18
N TYR A 103 -3.74 27.00 -8.12
CA TYR A 103 -3.89 26.15 -6.93
C TYR A 103 -3.68 24.68 -7.32
N PHE A 104 -2.64 24.06 -6.77
CA PHE A 104 -2.23 22.70 -7.11
C PHE A 104 -1.95 21.89 -5.84
N LEU A 105 -2.76 20.87 -5.59
CA LEU A 105 -2.57 19.94 -4.49
C LEU A 105 -2.00 18.64 -5.04
N THR A 106 -0.97 18.11 -4.40
CA THR A 106 -0.35 16.84 -4.79
C THR A 106 -0.59 15.79 -3.71
N VAL A 107 -1.18 14.65 -4.06
CA VAL A 107 -1.27 13.47 -3.19
C VAL A 107 -0.36 12.38 -3.75
N ILE A 108 0.77 12.11 -3.12
CA ILE A 108 1.79 11.21 -3.70
C ILE A 108 2.30 10.19 -2.68
N SER A 109 2.34 8.91 -3.08
CA SER A 109 2.94 7.85 -2.26
C SER A 109 4.43 7.71 -2.54
N THR A 110 5.21 7.20 -1.59
CA THR A 110 6.64 6.86 -1.80
C THR A 110 6.80 5.35 -1.98
N GLN A 111 7.73 4.91 -2.83
CA GLN A 111 8.01 3.51 -3.12
C GLN A 111 9.47 3.16 -2.79
N GLY A 112 9.70 1.92 -2.32
CA GLY A 112 11.02 1.33 -2.16
C GLY A 112 12.06 2.24 -1.50
N GLU A 113 13.07 2.63 -2.29
CA GLU A 113 14.21 3.46 -1.90
C GLU A 113 13.93 4.98 -2.00
N GLY A 114 12.70 5.39 -1.66
CA GLY A 114 12.32 6.80 -1.67
C GLY A 114 11.82 7.31 -3.03
N ASP A 115 11.62 6.41 -4.00
CA ASP A 115 11.21 6.73 -5.36
C ASP A 115 9.73 7.12 -5.43
N PRO A 116 9.30 7.94 -6.42
CA PRO A 116 7.88 8.15 -6.69
C PRO A 116 7.25 6.88 -7.29
N PRO A 117 5.92 6.77 -7.31
CA PRO A 117 5.23 5.69 -8.02
C PRO A 117 5.53 5.81 -9.51
N ALA A 118 5.56 4.68 -10.23
CA ALA A 118 5.98 4.67 -11.63
C ALA A 118 5.17 5.65 -12.51
N GLY A 119 3.86 5.76 -12.26
CA GLY A 119 2.99 6.72 -12.96
C GLY A 119 3.32 8.19 -12.66
N ALA A 120 3.98 8.51 -11.55
CA ALA A 120 4.38 9.87 -11.20
C ALA A 120 5.81 10.23 -11.64
N GLN A 121 6.61 9.26 -12.11
CA GLN A 121 8.03 9.45 -12.42
C GLN A 121 8.27 10.62 -13.39
N LYS A 122 7.49 10.71 -14.47
CA LYS A 122 7.63 11.79 -15.48
C LYS A 122 7.46 13.19 -14.87
N PHE A 123 6.49 13.34 -13.97
CA PHE A 123 6.27 14.60 -13.26
C PHE A 123 7.38 14.89 -12.26
N TYR A 124 7.79 13.86 -11.52
CA TYR A 124 8.87 13.92 -10.55
C TYR A 124 10.19 14.39 -11.19
N ASP A 125 10.58 13.78 -12.31
CA ASP A 125 11.78 14.18 -13.06
C ASP A 125 11.67 15.61 -13.59
N PHE A 126 10.49 15.99 -14.09
CA PHE A 126 10.25 17.33 -14.61
C PHE A 126 10.45 18.42 -13.56
N VAL A 127 9.91 18.27 -12.35
CA VAL A 127 10.08 19.29 -11.29
C VAL A 127 11.52 19.38 -10.78
N HIS A 128 12.30 18.30 -10.89
CA HIS A 128 13.73 18.31 -10.57
C HIS A 128 14.58 19.00 -11.64
N GLN A 129 14.24 18.80 -12.91
CA GLN A 129 15.07 19.25 -14.04
C GLN A 129 14.71 20.63 -14.57
N THR A 130 13.48 21.09 -14.34
CA THR A 130 13.02 22.37 -14.88
C THR A 130 13.57 23.56 -14.10
N ASP A 131 13.81 24.67 -14.81
CA ASP A 131 14.15 25.98 -14.23
C ASP A 131 13.00 26.99 -14.34
N LYS A 132 11.84 26.53 -14.82
CA LYS A 132 10.64 27.34 -14.99
C LYS A 132 10.15 27.91 -13.67
N LYS A 133 9.92 29.22 -13.60
CA LYS A 133 9.44 29.86 -12.37
C LYS A 133 7.92 29.77 -12.27
N LEU A 134 7.43 29.44 -11.08
CA LEU A 134 6.02 29.23 -10.75
C LEU A 134 5.51 30.27 -9.73
N PRO A 135 5.72 31.59 -9.94
CA PRO A 135 5.44 32.61 -8.92
C PRO A 135 3.96 32.78 -8.56
N LYS A 136 3.06 32.25 -9.39
CA LYS A 136 1.61 32.29 -9.17
C LYS A 136 1.08 31.01 -8.54
N LEU A 137 1.89 29.95 -8.47
CA LEU A 137 1.46 28.65 -8.00
C LEU A 137 1.36 28.67 -6.49
N LYS A 138 0.15 28.43 -5.97
CA LYS A 138 -0.06 28.07 -4.58
C LYS A 138 -0.26 26.57 -4.49
N TYR A 139 0.48 25.89 -3.62
CA TYR A 139 0.47 24.43 -3.59
C TYR A 139 0.46 23.86 -2.17
N SER A 140 0.16 22.57 -2.04
CA SER A 140 0.46 21.81 -0.84
C SER A 140 0.55 20.33 -1.19
N VAL A 141 1.34 19.58 -0.43
CA VAL A 141 1.61 18.17 -0.67
C VAL A 141 1.10 17.34 0.50
N LEU A 142 0.34 16.29 0.17
CA LEU A 142 0.02 15.20 1.07
C LEU A 142 0.86 13.99 0.66
N ALA A 143 1.87 13.67 1.46
CA ALA A 143 2.79 12.58 1.21
C ALA A 143 2.33 11.34 1.97
N LEU A 144 2.14 10.22 1.26
CA LEU A 144 1.82 8.93 1.84
C LEU A 144 3.11 8.08 1.89
N GLY A 145 3.44 7.54 3.05
CA GLY A 145 4.60 6.69 3.25
C GLY A 145 4.38 5.69 4.36
N ASP A 146 5.44 5.00 4.73
CA ASP A 146 5.46 4.07 5.86
C ASP A 146 6.70 4.36 6.70
N THR A 147 6.52 4.66 7.99
CA THR A 147 7.63 5.04 8.89
C THR A 147 8.63 3.91 9.13
N SER A 148 8.27 2.68 8.74
CA SER A 148 9.16 1.53 8.80
C SER A 148 10.22 1.54 7.71
N TYR A 149 10.11 2.41 6.71
CA TYR A 149 11.11 2.57 5.65
C TYR A 149 12.06 3.72 5.95
N PRO A 150 13.37 3.59 5.64
CA PRO A 150 14.36 4.64 5.91
C PRO A 150 14.04 6.00 5.26
N LEU A 151 13.36 5.99 4.12
CA LEU A 151 13.03 7.16 3.29
C LEU A 151 11.52 7.48 3.36
N PHE A 152 11.00 7.60 4.59
CA PHE A 152 9.61 7.91 4.87
C PHE A 152 9.14 9.19 4.15
N CYS A 153 8.11 9.08 3.31
CA CYS A 153 7.49 10.16 2.53
C CYS A 153 8.44 10.91 1.57
N LYS A 154 9.61 10.34 1.23
CA LYS A 154 10.66 11.02 0.47
C LYS A 154 10.21 11.61 -0.86
N ALA A 155 9.41 10.89 -1.65
CA ALA A 155 8.92 11.40 -2.93
C ALA A 155 8.05 12.65 -2.76
N GLY A 156 7.25 12.72 -1.69
CA GLY A 156 6.44 13.90 -1.37
C GLY A 156 7.28 15.06 -0.86
N GLU A 157 8.27 14.79 0.01
CA GLU A 157 9.23 15.80 0.48
C GLU A 157 9.99 16.44 -0.69
N ASP A 158 10.44 15.62 -1.64
CA ASP A 158 11.17 16.10 -2.81
C ASP A 158 10.28 16.94 -3.73
N VAL A 159 9.02 16.53 -3.96
CA VAL A 159 8.05 17.36 -4.72
C VAL A 159 7.80 18.70 -4.04
N ASP A 160 7.59 18.73 -2.73
CA ASP A 160 7.39 19.96 -1.96
C ASP A 160 8.60 20.90 -2.10
N ALA A 161 9.80 20.38 -1.85
CA ALA A 161 11.04 21.14 -1.97
C ALA A 161 11.27 21.67 -3.40
N GLN A 162 10.99 20.88 -4.44
CA GLN A 162 11.14 21.32 -5.82
C GLN A 162 10.11 22.40 -6.19
N LEU A 163 8.84 22.26 -5.80
CA LEU A 163 7.82 23.29 -6.07
C LEU A 163 8.17 24.61 -5.36
N GLN A 164 8.73 24.55 -4.16
CA GLN A 164 9.27 25.72 -3.47
C GLN A 164 10.45 26.34 -4.23
N ARG A 165 11.43 25.53 -4.67
CA ARG A 165 12.60 25.99 -5.46
C ARG A 165 12.19 26.73 -6.74
N LEU A 166 11.11 26.27 -7.38
CA LEU A 166 10.56 26.88 -8.59
C LEU A 166 9.79 28.18 -8.30
N GLY A 167 9.56 28.55 -7.04
CA GLY A 167 8.92 29.80 -6.64
C GLY A 167 7.43 29.67 -6.31
N GLY A 168 6.92 28.45 -6.18
CA GLY A 168 5.58 28.20 -5.66
C GLY A 168 5.47 28.59 -4.18
N SER A 169 4.27 28.99 -3.76
CA SER A 169 3.95 29.36 -2.37
C SER A 169 3.15 28.26 -1.69
N PRO A 170 3.59 27.69 -0.56
CA PRO A 170 2.81 26.68 0.14
C PRO A 170 1.54 27.30 0.76
N LEU A 171 0.39 26.65 0.56
CA LEU A 171 -0.89 26.99 1.20
C LEU A 171 -0.86 26.59 2.68
N VAL A 172 -0.48 25.34 2.91
CA VAL A 172 -0.22 24.75 4.22
C VAL A 172 1.03 23.86 4.09
N PRO A 173 1.78 23.61 5.18
CA PRO A 173 2.92 22.72 5.15
C PRO A 173 2.58 21.33 4.61
N ILE A 174 3.57 20.67 4.01
CA ILE A 174 3.47 19.25 3.65
C ILE A 174 3.00 18.42 4.85
N GLN A 175 2.00 17.58 4.62
CA GLN A 175 1.59 16.56 5.58
C GLN A 175 2.20 15.22 5.18
N LYS A 176 2.89 14.57 6.11
CA LYS A 176 3.46 13.23 5.94
C LYS A 176 2.62 12.23 6.71
N CYS A 177 2.04 11.27 6.01
CA CYS A 177 1.16 10.26 6.60
C CYS A 177 1.81 8.88 6.56
N ASP A 178 1.58 8.12 7.63
CA ASP A 178 1.89 6.69 7.71
C ASP A 178 0.73 5.85 7.09
N VAL A 179 0.77 4.52 7.24
CA VAL A 179 -0.23 3.59 6.67
C VAL A 179 -1.68 3.92 7.08
N ASP A 180 -1.91 4.38 8.30
CA ASP A 180 -3.22 4.81 8.82
C ASP A 180 -3.48 6.31 8.52
N TYR A 181 -3.46 6.68 7.23
CA TYR A 181 -3.41 8.07 6.79
C TYR A 181 -4.75 8.83 6.86
N GLU A 182 -5.89 8.15 7.00
CA GLU A 182 -7.21 8.77 6.77
C GLU A 182 -7.46 10.02 7.63
N ASP A 183 -7.19 9.93 8.93
CA ASP A 183 -7.43 11.04 9.87
C ASP A 183 -6.50 12.23 9.60
N GLU A 184 -5.22 11.95 9.34
CA GLU A 184 -4.23 12.98 9.03
C GLU A 184 -4.50 13.66 7.70
N ALA A 185 -4.85 12.89 6.66
CA ALA A 185 -5.24 13.40 5.36
C ALA A 185 -6.47 14.32 5.46
N ASN A 186 -7.45 13.93 6.28
CA ASN A 186 -8.64 14.72 6.53
C ASN A 186 -8.31 16.04 7.25
N ALA A 187 -7.49 15.99 8.30
CA ALA A 187 -7.07 17.18 9.05
C ALA A 187 -6.26 18.16 8.18
N TRP A 188 -5.34 17.65 7.37
CA TRP A 188 -4.60 18.44 6.38
C TRP A 188 -5.55 19.14 5.40
N PHE A 189 -6.51 18.40 4.85
CA PHE A 189 -7.41 18.99 3.86
C PHE A 189 -8.36 20.04 4.45
N GLN A 190 -8.79 19.89 5.71
CA GLN A 190 -9.55 20.97 6.38
C GLN A 190 -8.73 22.26 6.46
N SER A 191 -7.44 22.15 6.81
CA SER A 191 -6.53 23.31 6.85
C SER A 191 -6.35 23.95 5.47
N VAL A 192 -6.31 23.14 4.41
CA VAL A 192 -6.31 23.62 3.01
C VAL A 192 -7.60 24.38 2.71
N LEU A 193 -8.78 23.81 3.02
CA LEU A 193 -10.07 24.45 2.76
C LEU A 193 -10.22 25.79 3.49
N GLU A 194 -9.80 25.86 4.75
CA GLU A 194 -9.78 27.11 5.53
C GLU A 194 -8.93 28.18 4.83
N THR A 195 -7.74 27.81 4.36
CA THR A 195 -6.85 28.72 3.63
C THR A 195 -7.44 29.18 2.30
N LEU A 196 -8.06 28.26 1.53
CA LEU A 196 -8.72 28.57 0.26
C LEU A 196 -9.94 29.48 0.44
N ASN A 197 -10.71 29.30 1.50
CA ASN A 197 -11.87 30.12 1.82
C ASN A 197 -11.47 31.51 2.35
N ASN A 198 -10.36 31.61 3.08
CA ASN A 198 -9.85 32.86 3.65
C ASN A 198 -8.94 33.66 2.71
N ALA A 199 -8.70 33.19 1.48
CA ALA A 199 -7.80 33.81 0.50
C ALA A 199 -8.22 35.23 0.01
N ALA A 200 -9.26 35.83 0.61
CA ALA A 200 -9.74 37.19 0.34
C ALA A 200 -9.20 38.28 1.31
N SER A 201 -8.24 37.97 2.20
CA SER A 201 -7.58 38.99 3.04
C SER A 201 -6.06 38.79 3.10
N PRO A 202 -5.24 39.84 2.87
CA PRO A 202 -3.81 39.76 3.10
C PRO A 202 -3.56 39.97 4.61
N ALA A 203 -3.35 38.89 5.35
CA ALA A 203 -2.79 38.99 6.68
C ALA A 203 -1.88 37.78 6.96
N SER A 204 -0.62 38.11 7.26
CA SER A 204 0.36 37.25 7.90
C SER A 204 -0.25 36.48 9.07
N ALA A 205 -0.32 35.16 8.96
CA ALA A 205 -0.53 34.26 10.10
C ALA A 205 0.79 33.52 10.39
N PRO A 206 1.20 33.37 11.67
CA PRO A 206 2.42 32.67 12.02
C PRO A 206 2.30 31.19 11.64
N ALA A 207 3.42 30.59 11.24
CA ALA A 207 3.53 29.14 11.10
C ALA A 207 3.03 28.48 12.40
N ALA A 208 1.87 27.82 12.33
CA ALA A 208 1.41 26.98 13.41
C ALA A 208 2.48 25.89 13.62
N ALA A 209 3.01 25.82 14.84
CA ALA A 209 3.92 24.76 15.22
C ALA A 209 3.25 23.41 14.92
N PRO A 210 3.99 22.44 14.35
CA PRO A 210 3.43 21.13 14.05
C PRO A 210 2.81 20.57 15.32
N ALA A 211 1.51 20.27 15.26
CA ALA A 211 0.87 19.52 16.33
C ALA A 211 1.69 18.22 16.53
N PRO A 212 1.95 17.81 17.79
CA PRO A 212 2.71 16.60 18.02
C PRO A 212 1.98 15.44 17.37
N ALA A 213 2.62 14.83 16.37
CA ALA A 213 2.15 13.60 15.76
C ALA A 213 1.84 12.62 16.90
N LYS A 214 0.58 12.18 17.02
CA LYS A 214 0.30 11.00 17.84
C LYS A 214 1.15 9.89 17.24
N LYS A 215 2.01 9.27 18.05
CA LYS A 215 2.74 8.06 17.64
C LYS A 215 1.72 6.95 17.45
N THR A 216 1.14 6.86 16.26
CA THR A 216 0.43 5.69 15.74
C THR A 216 1.48 4.63 15.42
N GLY A 217 2.09 4.07 16.46
CA GLY A 217 3.03 2.97 16.30
C GLY A 217 2.28 1.71 15.91
N LYS A 218 2.76 0.99 14.88
CA LYS A 218 2.26 -0.33 14.51
C LYS A 218 2.28 -1.26 15.74
N LYS A 219 1.20 -2.02 15.99
CA LYS A 219 1.17 -3.04 17.04
C LYS A 219 2.14 -4.16 16.66
N ILE A 220 3.18 -4.35 17.48
CA ILE A 220 4.10 -5.49 17.37
C ILE A 220 3.52 -6.67 18.13
N TYR A 221 3.47 -7.81 17.45
CA TYR A 221 3.07 -9.10 17.99
C TYR A 221 4.33 -9.91 18.30
N ASN A 222 4.29 -10.60 19.45
CA ASN A 222 5.31 -11.58 19.82
C ASN A 222 4.72 -12.96 19.58
N GLY A 223 5.11 -13.60 18.48
CA GLY A 223 4.63 -14.93 18.13
C GLY A 223 5.67 -16.02 18.38
N THR A 224 5.21 -17.26 18.27
CA THR A 224 6.05 -18.47 18.32
C THR A 224 5.83 -19.27 17.05
N ILE A 225 6.92 -19.70 16.39
CA ILE A 225 6.84 -20.56 15.21
C ILE A 225 6.27 -21.92 15.62
N LEU A 226 5.11 -22.28 15.09
CA LEU A 226 4.51 -23.60 15.27
C LEU A 226 5.06 -24.60 14.27
N THR A 227 5.07 -24.21 13.00
CA THR A 227 5.43 -25.06 11.87
C THR A 227 6.24 -24.26 10.87
N ASN A 228 7.28 -24.87 10.30
CA ASN A 228 7.98 -24.35 9.12
C ASN A 228 8.35 -25.52 8.20
N ILE A 229 7.56 -25.72 7.15
CA ILE A 229 7.72 -26.85 6.22
C ILE A 229 7.97 -26.37 4.79
N VAL A 230 8.84 -27.09 4.08
CA VAL A 230 9.02 -26.89 2.64
C VAL A 230 7.84 -27.56 1.92
N LEU A 231 7.11 -26.79 1.13
CA LEU A 231 5.96 -27.23 0.32
C LEU A 231 6.37 -27.90 -0.98
N ASN A 232 7.59 -27.62 -1.46
CA ASN A 232 8.14 -28.26 -2.65
C ASN A 232 8.56 -29.70 -2.35
N ASP A 233 8.35 -30.60 -3.30
CA ASP A 233 8.80 -32.00 -3.18
C ASP A 233 10.29 -32.14 -3.56
N ILE A 234 10.85 -33.31 -3.24
CA ILE A 234 12.23 -33.69 -3.52
C ILE A 234 12.52 -33.54 -5.02
N GLY A 235 13.56 -32.77 -5.33
CA GLY A 235 14.02 -32.52 -6.70
C GLY A 235 13.58 -31.18 -7.28
N SER A 236 12.75 -30.40 -6.58
CA SER A 236 12.53 -28.99 -6.92
C SER A 236 13.84 -28.19 -6.84
N ASN A 237 13.94 -27.15 -7.68
CA ASN A 237 14.98 -26.12 -7.60
C ASN A 237 14.53 -24.90 -6.77
N LYS A 238 13.37 -24.98 -6.12
CA LYS A 238 12.79 -23.94 -5.26
C LYS A 238 12.70 -24.46 -3.83
N SER A 239 12.69 -23.52 -2.88
CA SER A 239 12.32 -23.78 -1.50
C SER A 239 11.23 -22.80 -1.08
N THR A 240 9.98 -23.24 -1.14
CA THR A 240 8.81 -22.46 -0.73
C THR A 240 8.32 -23.01 0.60
N HIS A 241 8.31 -22.16 1.61
CA HIS A 241 7.97 -22.53 2.98
C HIS A 241 6.54 -22.14 3.32
N HIS A 242 5.82 -23.03 3.98
CA HIS A 242 4.65 -22.69 4.76
C HIS A 242 5.09 -22.51 6.22
N ILE A 243 4.79 -21.34 6.78
CA ILE A 243 5.18 -20.99 8.15
C ILE A 243 3.93 -20.62 8.94
N GLU A 244 3.72 -21.28 10.05
CA GLU A 244 2.62 -21.04 10.99
C GLU A 244 3.18 -20.39 12.26
N ILE A 245 2.53 -19.31 12.72
CA ILE A 245 2.96 -18.55 13.88
C ILE A 245 1.76 -18.42 14.83
N GLU A 246 1.92 -18.85 16.08
CA GLU A 246 0.95 -18.62 17.15
C GLU A 246 1.20 -17.25 17.78
N ALA A 247 0.14 -16.47 18.03
CA ALA A 247 0.23 -15.23 18.79
C ALA A 247 -1.10 -14.86 19.47
N GLU A 248 -1.01 -14.12 20.58
CA GLU A 248 -2.18 -13.60 21.29
C GLU A 248 -2.77 -12.35 20.61
N ASP A 249 -4.09 -12.15 20.78
CA ASP A 249 -4.84 -10.98 20.33
C ASP A 249 -4.65 -10.63 18.84
N LEU A 250 -4.49 -11.66 18.00
CA LEU A 250 -4.39 -11.50 16.54
C LEU A 250 -5.65 -10.84 15.99
N ALA A 251 -5.43 -9.80 15.19
CA ALA A 251 -6.50 -9.04 14.56
C ALA A 251 -6.14 -8.74 13.09
N TYR A 252 -6.31 -9.73 12.23
CA TYR A 252 -6.15 -9.63 10.79
C TYR A 252 -7.35 -10.20 10.06
N GLU A 253 -7.51 -9.84 8.80
CA GLU A 253 -8.52 -10.42 7.90
C GLU A 253 -7.81 -10.97 6.65
N PRO A 254 -8.42 -11.95 5.95
CA PRO A 254 -7.88 -12.43 4.69
C PRO A 254 -7.53 -11.27 3.73
N GLY A 255 -6.33 -11.33 3.15
CA GLY A 255 -5.78 -10.29 2.26
C GLY A 255 -4.96 -9.20 2.94
N ASP A 256 -4.91 -9.17 4.29
CA ASP A 256 -3.86 -8.44 5.03
C ASP A 256 -2.47 -9.07 4.79
N ALA A 257 -1.42 -8.33 5.12
CA ALA A 257 -0.04 -8.81 5.05
C ALA A 257 0.63 -8.83 6.43
N LEU A 258 1.54 -9.78 6.63
CA LEU A 258 2.41 -9.87 7.80
C LEU A 258 3.74 -9.18 7.47
N GLY A 259 4.14 -8.22 8.30
CA GLY A 259 5.41 -7.52 8.21
C GLY A 259 6.44 -8.06 9.20
N VAL A 260 7.62 -8.46 8.70
CA VAL A 260 8.75 -8.94 9.50
C VAL A 260 9.95 -8.04 9.29
N VAL A 261 10.65 -7.67 10.36
CA VAL A 261 12.00 -7.13 10.28
C VAL A 261 12.97 -8.29 10.51
N PRO A 262 13.73 -8.73 9.48
CA PRO A 262 14.66 -9.84 9.65
C PRO A 262 15.85 -9.44 10.52
N LYS A 263 16.52 -10.46 11.08
CA LYS A 263 17.78 -10.28 11.81
C LYS A 263 18.96 -10.64 10.92
N ASN A 264 20.05 -9.90 11.07
CA ASN A 264 21.32 -10.24 10.45
C ASN A 264 21.89 -11.53 11.03
N ARG A 265 22.56 -12.30 10.17
CA ARG A 265 23.13 -13.59 10.54
C ARG A 265 24.23 -13.39 11.61
N PRO A 266 24.18 -14.11 12.75
CA PRO A 266 25.14 -13.93 13.84
C PRO A 266 26.60 -14.05 13.40
N PHE A 267 26.93 -14.98 12.50
CA PHE A 267 28.30 -15.15 12.02
C PHE A 267 28.81 -13.95 11.19
N THR A 268 27.91 -13.25 10.47
CA THR A 268 28.28 -12.03 9.72
C THR A 268 28.57 -10.90 10.69
N VAL A 269 27.74 -10.75 11.73
CA VAL A 269 27.96 -9.79 12.82
C VAL A 269 29.29 -10.07 13.52
N ASP A 270 29.57 -11.34 13.86
CA ASP A 270 30.83 -11.74 14.50
C ASP A 270 32.05 -11.43 13.63
N ALA A 271 31.93 -11.63 12.31
CA ALA A 271 33.00 -11.31 11.37
C ALA A 271 33.26 -9.79 11.30
N ILE A 272 32.22 -8.96 11.31
CA ILE A 272 32.33 -7.49 11.32
C ILE A 272 32.98 -7.02 12.62
N LEU A 273 32.51 -7.52 13.78
CA LEU A 273 33.09 -7.20 15.09
C LEU A 273 34.58 -7.57 15.13
N LYS A 274 34.95 -8.72 14.56
CA LYS A 274 36.34 -9.17 14.51
C LYS A 274 37.22 -8.29 13.62
N VAL A 275 36.75 -7.89 12.43
CA VAL A 275 37.53 -7.08 11.48
C VAL A 275 37.69 -5.63 11.96
N THR A 276 36.68 -5.10 12.64
CA THR A 276 36.67 -3.70 13.14
C THR A 276 37.34 -3.56 14.50
N GLY A 277 37.38 -4.63 15.30
CA GLY A 277 37.95 -4.62 16.66
C GLY A 277 37.09 -3.90 17.70
N ILE A 278 35.87 -3.46 17.34
CA ILE A 278 34.94 -2.82 18.27
C ILE A 278 34.38 -3.84 19.28
N SER A 279 34.16 -3.41 20.52
CA SER A 279 33.55 -4.27 21.52
C SER A 279 32.07 -4.52 21.22
N PRO A 280 31.56 -5.77 21.28
CA PRO A 280 30.14 -6.05 21.06
C PRO A 280 29.24 -5.35 22.07
N GLU A 281 29.71 -5.17 23.31
CA GLU A 281 28.95 -4.58 24.43
C GLU A 281 29.10 -3.07 24.55
N GLU A 282 29.86 -2.46 23.64
CA GLU A 282 29.96 -1.02 23.59
C GLU A 282 28.60 -0.40 23.27
N LYS A 283 28.22 0.62 24.03
CA LYS A 283 26.98 1.34 23.82
C LYS A 283 27.15 2.39 22.75
N VAL A 284 26.25 2.37 21.78
CA VAL A 284 26.21 3.35 20.69
C VAL A 284 24.80 3.92 20.58
N THR A 285 24.72 5.20 20.21
CA THR A 285 23.45 5.84 19.87
C THR A 285 23.31 5.85 18.35
N HIS A 286 22.21 5.34 17.81
CA HIS A 286 21.86 5.42 16.40
C HIS A 286 20.43 5.93 16.27
N ARG A 287 20.21 6.99 15.48
CA ARG A 287 18.88 7.59 15.25
C ARG A 287 18.05 7.80 16.53
N ASN A 288 18.69 8.24 17.62
CA ASN A 288 18.10 8.48 18.94
C ASN A 288 17.69 7.22 19.74
N SER A 289 18.15 6.02 19.34
CA SER A 289 18.08 4.79 20.14
C SER A 289 19.48 4.43 20.63
N GLU A 290 19.61 4.13 21.93
CA GLU A 290 20.80 3.47 22.48
C GLU A 290 20.63 1.94 22.36
N SER A 291 21.72 1.25 22.03
CA SER A 291 21.86 -0.22 22.13
C SER A 291 23.32 -0.62 22.15
N THR A 292 23.61 -1.89 22.40
CA THR A 292 24.95 -2.42 22.17
C THR A 292 25.28 -2.44 20.68
N VAL A 293 26.57 -2.46 20.32
CA VAL A 293 27.00 -2.60 18.92
C VAL A 293 26.49 -3.92 18.33
N ARG A 294 26.49 -5.01 19.11
CA ARG A 294 25.94 -6.29 18.67
C ARG A 294 24.46 -6.20 18.34
N GLU A 295 23.63 -5.68 19.25
CA GLU A 295 22.19 -5.51 19.02
C GLU A 295 21.92 -4.59 17.81
N LEU A 296 22.68 -3.50 17.67
CA LEU A 296 22.54 -2.60 16.53
C LEU A 296 22.79 -3.34 15.21
N LEU A 297 23.94 -4.00 15.08
CA LEU A 297 24.32 -4.74 13.88
C LEU A 297 23.43 -5.96 13.62
N GLN A 298 22.90 -6.60 14.66
CA GLN A 298 22.11 -7.82 14.51
C GLN A 298 20.65 -7.53 14.17
N ASP A 299 20.03 -6.56 14.86
CA ASP A 299 18.57 -6.42 14.85
C ASP A 299 18.08 -5.12 14.20
N LYS A 300 18.95 -4.11 14.04
CA LYS A 300 18.47 -2.75 13.75
C LYS A 300 18.94 -2.18 12.43
N VAL A 301 20.20 -2.41 12.02
CA VAL A 301 20.75 -1.81 10.78
C VAL A 301 21.00 -2.82 9.69
N ASN A 302 20.74 -2.43 8.45
CA ASN A 302 21.08 -3.22 7.28
C ASN A 302 22.61 -3.24 7.12
N ILE A 303 23.18 -4.44 7.01
CA ILE A 303 24.60 -4.68 6.76
C ILE A 303 24.83 -5.46 5.46
N THR A 304 23.74 -5.81 4.76
CA THR A 304 23.75 -6.60 3.53
C THR A 304 23.28 -5.74 2.36
N TYR A 305 23.92 -5.88 1.21
CA TYR A 305 23.55 -5.24 -0.04
C TYR A 305 23.28 -3.74 0.11
N LEU A 306 24.23 -3.04 0.74
CA LEU A 306 24.10 -1.61 1.06
C LEU A 306 23.84 -0.80 -0.22
N PRO A 307 22.88 0.13 -0.22
CA PRO A 307 22.61 0.95 -1.40
C PRO A 307 23.78 1.90 -1.66
N GLU A 308 23.96 2.29 -2.93
CA GLU A 308 25.08 3.15 -3.36
C GLU A 308 25.24 4.44 -2.54
N ARG A 309 24.13 5.01 -2.05
CA ARG A 309 24.12 6.20 -1.19
C ARG A 309 24.77 5.97 0.18
N VAL A 310 24.65 4.76 0.75
CA VAL A 310 25.35 4.39 1.98
C VAL A 310 26.82 4.14 1.68
N VAL A 311 27.13 3.50 0.54
CA VAL A 311 28.53 3.26 0.12
C VAL A 311 29.28 4.57 -0.12
N LYS A 312 28.62 5.59 -0.72
CA LYS A 312 29.20 6.94 -0.87
C LYS A 312 29.51 7.59 0.48
N LYS A 313 28.59 7.51 1.45
CA LYS A 313 28.86 8.00 2.81
C LYS A 313 29.97 7.22 3.50
N TYR A 314 30.06 5.92 3.27
CA TYR A 314 31.15 5.10 3.79
C TYR A 314 32.50 5.57 3.23
N ALA A 315 32.56 5.80 1.91
CA ALA A 315 33.73 6.33 1.21
C ALA A 315 34.21 7.66 1.78
N GLU A 316 33.27 8.56 2.14
CA GLU A 316 33.57 9.82 2.84
C GLU A 316 34.17 9.57 4.24
N VAL A 317 33.62 8.63 5.02
CA VAL A 317 34.11 8.29 6.37
C VAL A 317 35.52 7.69 6.33
N VAL A 318 35.81 6.80 5.38
CA VAL A 318 37.14 6.17 5.25
C VAL A 318 38.13 6.97 4.42
N GLU A 319 37.70 8.08 3.82
CA GLU A 319 38.47 8.94 2.92
C GLU A 319 39.09 8.18 1.72
N GLN A 320 38.32 7.29 1.10
CA GLN A 320 38.77 6.49 -0.05
C GLN A 320 37.81 6.63 -1.24
N ASP A 321 38.35 6.49 -2.45
CA ASP A 321 37.54 6.44 -3.67
C ASP A 321 36.99 5.01 -3.87
N ILE A 322 35.70 4.84 -3.59
CA ILE A 322 35.01 3.55 -3.66
C ILE A 322 33.96 3.62 -4.76
N PRO A 323 33.93 2.65 -5.70
CA PRO A 323 32.90 2.59 -6.72
C PRO A 323 31.50 2.59 -6.10
N ALA A 324 30.60 3.40 -6.66
CA ALA A 324 29.19 3.39 -6.29
C ALA A 324 28.54 2.11 -6.81
N THR A 325 28.59 1.05 -6.00
CA THR A 325 27.95 -0.23 -6.26
C THR A 325 27.22 -0.71 -5.00
N ARG A 326 26.35 -1.71 -5.13
CA ARG A 326 25.74 -2.38 -3.98
C ARG A 326 26.65 -3.49 -3.48
N ILE A 327 26.95 -3.49 -2.18
CA ILE A 327 27.92 -4.40 -1.56
C ILE A 327 27.62 -4.57 -0.07
N ASP A 328 28.00 -5.71 0.50
CA ASP A 328 27.85 -5.99 1.93
C ASP A 328 28.85 -5.19 2.77
N LEU A 329 28.47 -4.85 3.99
CA LEU A 329 29.33 -4.11 4.92
C LEU A 329 30.61 -4.89 5.23
N LEU A 330 30.52 -6.22 5.39
CA LEU A 330 31.68 -7.06 5.68
C LEU A 330 32.71 -7.02 4.54
N ASP A 331 32.26 -7.00 3.29
CA ASP A 331 33.15 -6.93 2.14
C ASP A 331 33.75 -5.53 1.98
N LEU A 332 32.96 -4.47 2.22
CA LEU A 332 33.50 -3.10 2.30
C LEU A 332 34.62 -3.00 3.35
N LEU A 333 34.41 -3.56 4.54
CA LEU A 333 35.41 -3.54 5.61
C LEU A 333 36.65 -4.38 5.28
N ARG A 334 36.53 -5.40 4.44
CA ARG A 334 37.67 -6.23 3.99
C ARG A 334 38.48 -5.55 2.89
N ILE A 335 37.81 -4.89 1.94
CA ILE A 335 38.44 -4.25 0.79
C ILE A 335 38.97 -2.86 1.17
N TYR A 336 38.17 -2.10 1.94
CA TYR A 336 38.41 -0.72 2.33
C TYR A 336 38.27 -0.58 3.86
N PRO A 337 39.23 -1.12 4.64
CA PRO A 337 39.10 -1.21 6.09
C PRO A 337 39.04 0.15 6.77
N VAL A 338 38.28 0.21 7.86
CA VAL A 338 38.37 1.28 8.85
C VAL A 338 39.73 1.24 9.57
N LYS A 339 40.20 2.40 10.00
CA LYS A 339 41.46 2.59 10.72
C LYS A 339 41.43 1.95 12.11
N ASP A 340 40.33 2.11 12.84
CA ASP A 340 40.15 1.65 14.21
C ASP A 340 38.65 1.57 14.58
N ALA A 341 38.38 1.13 15.81
CA ALA A 341 37.02 1.00 16.34
C ALA A 341 36.27 2.34 16.46
N GLU A 342 36.98 3.47 16.61
CA GLU A 342 36.32 4.78 16.68
C GLU A 342 35.82 5.20 15.30
N GLN A 343 36.61 5.03 14.25
CA GLN A 343 36.13 5.30 12.88
C GLN A 343 34.96 4.37 12.49
N PHE A 344 34.93 3.13 13.00
CA PHE A 344 33.77 2.26 12.79
C PHE A 344 32.48 2.80 13.42
N LYS A 345 32.54 3.55 14.52
CA LYS A 345 31.34 4.19 15.10
C LYS A 345 30.75 5.24 14.18
N GLU A 346 31.58 5.94 13.41
CA GLU A 346 31.11 6.88 12.38
C GLU A 346 30.40 6.11 11.25
N VAL A 347 30.93 4.94 10.86
CA VAL A 347 30.26 4.04 9.92
C VAL A 347 28.89 3.60 10.46
N LEU A 348 28.78 3.25 11.74
CA LEU A 348 27.49 2.86 12.34
C LEU A 348 26.42 3.97 12.19
N GLN A 349 26.79 5.25 12.21
CA GLN A 349 25.84 6.37 12.07
C GLN A 349 25.25 6.50 10.66
N ILE A 350 25.99 6.10 9.64
CA ILE A 350 25.53 6.21 8.24
C ILE A 350 24.71 5.01 7.79
N LEU A 351 24.78 3.88 8.52
CA LEU A 351 23.99 2.70 8.25
C LEU A 351 22.50 2.99 8.45
N GLU A 352 21.70 2.27 7.68
CA GLU A 352 20.26 2.47 7.64
C GLU A 352 19.52 1.34 8.33
N PRO A 353 18.33 1.59 8.87
CA PRO A 353 17.53 0.55 9.47
C PRO A 353 17.25 -0.60 8.52
N ILE A 354 17.14 -1.81 9.07
CA ILE A 354 16.63 -2.96 8.32
C ILE A 354 15.19 -2.64 7.91
N ALA A 355 14.91 -2.64 6.61
CA ALA A 355 13.57 -2.46 6.10
C ALA A 355 12.74 -3.73 6.36
N PRO A 356 11.48 -3.61 6.82
CA PRO A 356 10.62 -4.77 6.96
C PRO A 356 10.27 -5.35 5.58
N ARG A 357 9.89 -6.63 5.58
CA ARG A 357 9.31 -7.31 4.42
C ARG A 357 7.89 -7.75 4.70
N LEU A 358 6.99 -7.47 3.76
CA LEU A 358 5.59 -7.87 3.81
C LEU A 358 5.41 -9.21 3.10
N TYR A 359 4.58 -10.06 3.69
CA TYR A 359 4.14 -11.34 3.13
C TYR A 359 2.61 -11.41 3.22
N SER A 360 1.93 -11.69 2.10
CA SER A 360 0.48 -11.87 2.10
C SER A 360 0.10 -13.03 3.02
N ILE A 361 -0.84 -12.79 3.94
CA ILE A 361 -1.24 -13.78 4.94
C ILE A 361 -1.99 -14.92 4.26
N SER A 362 -1.57 -16.16 4.53
CA SER A 362 -2.12 -17.38 3.92
C SER A 362 -3.02 -18.20 4.84
N SER A 363 -3.52 -17.60 5.93
CA SER A 363 -4.53 -18.16 6.82
C SER A 363 -5.72 -17.21 7.01
N SER A 364 -6.81 -17.74 7.56
CA SER A 364 -7.99 -17.02 8.04
C SER A 364 -8.13 -17.26 9.55
N LEU A 365 -8.51 -16.23 10.32
CA LEU A 365 -8.75 -16.39 11.76
C LEU A 365 -9.98 -17.26 12.08
N GLU A 366 -10.98 -17.28 11.19
CA GLU A 366 -12.15 -18.15 11.34
C GLU A 366 -11.76 -19.63 11.20
N ALA A 367 -10.82 -19.93 10.30
CA ALA A 367 -10.32 -21.30 10.10
C ALA A 367 -9.15 -21.67 11.03
N HIS A 368 -8.34 -20.69 11.46
CA HIS A 368 -7.09 -20.88 12.21
C HIS A 368 -7.04 -19.92 13.41
N PRO A 369 -7.88 -20.14 14.44
CA PRO A 369 -7.95 -19.24 15.59
C PRO A 369 -6.63 -19.24 16.37
N GLY A 370 -6.07 -18.04 16.60
CA GLY A 370 -4.81 -17.87 17.34
C GLY A 370 -3.54 -18.03 16.50
N GLU A 371 -3.68 -18.28 15.19
CA GLU A 371 -2.56 -18.50 14.29
C GLU A 371 -2.55 -17.52 13.12
N ILE A 372 -1.36 -17.21 12.62
CA ILE A 372 -1.15 -16.44 11.39
C ILE A 372 -0.13 -17.18 10.52
N HIS A 373 -0.47 -17.42 9.25
CA HIS A 373 0.35 -18.21 8.35
C HIS A 373 0.90 -17.33 7.21
N VAL A 374 2.10 -17.67 6.73
CA VAL A 374 2.69 -17.05 5.54
C VAL A 374 3.27 -18.09 4.59
N THR A 375 3.28 -17.77 3.30
CA THR A 375 3.91 -18.59 2.25
C THR A 375 5.13 -17.88 1.70
N VAL A 376 6.33 -18.41 1.96
CA VAL A 376 7.60 -17.73 1.71
C VAL A 376 8.45 -18.51 0.72
N ALA A 377 8.63 -18.00 -0.50
CA ALA A 377 9.68 -18.50 -1.39
C ALA A 377 11.04 -17.97 -0.91
N ARG A 378 11.97 -18.87 -0.61
CA ARG A 378 13.37 -18.51 -0.38
C ARG A 378 13.97 -18.02 -1.69
N ASP A 379 14.27 -16.72 -1.74
CA ASP A 379 14.88 -16.10 -2.90
C ASP A 379 16.37 -16.46 -2.94
N GLU A 380 16.79 -17.20 -3.96
CA GLU A 380 18.17 -17.63 -4.16
C GLU A 380 18.65 -17.18 -5.55
N PHE A 381 19.78 -16.47 -5.60
CA PHE A 381 20.34 -15.94 -6.84
C PHE A 381 21.87 -16.04 -6.83
N ARG A 382 22.50 -16.01 -8.02
CA ARG A 382 23.96 -16.08 -8.15
C ARG A 382 24.56 -14.78 -8.66
N ILE A 383 25.63 -14.32 -8.01
CA ILE A 383 26.48 -13.22 -8.47
C ILE A 383 27.92 -13.74 -8.53
N ASN A 384 28.57 -13.67 -9.69
CA ASN A 384 29.97 -14.10 -9.87
C ASN A 384 30.29 -15.48 -9.26
N GLU A 385 29.39 -16.46 -9.49
CA GLU A 385 29.43 -17.85 -8.97
C GLU A 385 29.09 -18.05 -7.49
N GLU A 386 28.95 -16.98 -6.71
CA GLU A 386 28.48 -17.05 -5.33
C GLU A 386 26.96 -17.16 -5.26
N LEU A 387 26.44 -18.08 -4.44
CA LEU A 387 25.02 -18.21 -4.16
C LEU A 387 24.65 -17.26 -3.01
N LEU A 388 23.78 -16.31 -3.30
CA LEU A 388 23.25 -15.35 -2.36
C LEU A 388 21.75 -15.61 -2.15
N CYS A 389 21.25 -15.17 -1.00
CA CYS A 389 19.85 -15.33 -0.65
C CYS A 389 19.22 -13.98 -0.29
N GLY A 390 17.93 -13.82 -0.57
CA GLY A 390 17.16 -12.67 -0.13
C GLY A 390 17.09 -12.62 1.40
N HIS A 391 17.44 -11.48 1.99
CA HIS A 391 17.68 -11.34 3.43
C HIS A 391 16.51 -11.84 4.31
N CYS A 392 15.28 -11.38 4.05
CA CYS A 392 14.13 -11.75 4.87
C CYS A 392 13.60 -13.16 4.57
N SER A 393 13.62 -13.58 3.30
CA SER A 393 13.14 -14.92 2.92
C SER A 393 14.06 -16.01 3.47
N ASP A 394 15.36 -15.74 3.48
CA ASP A 394 16.36 -16.60 4.08
C ASP A 394 16.19 -16.67 5.61
N TYR A 395 16.07 -15.51 6.28
CA TYR A 395 15.80 -15.43 7.71
C TYR A 395 14.55 -16.23 8.12
N LEU A 396 13.45 -16.10 7.39
CA LEU A 396 12.22 -16.85 7.67
C LEU A 396 12.34 -18.34 7.37
N SER A 397 12.99 -18.71 6.26
CA SER A 397 13.18 -20.11 5.89
C SER A 397 14.00 -20.92 6.90
N GLU A 398 14.89 -20.27 7.64
CA GLU A 398 15.75 -20.90 8.65
C GLU A 398 15.12 -20.96 10.06
N GLN A 399 13.93 -20.36 10.26
CA GLN A 399 13.24 -20.40 11.55
C GLN A 399 12.83 -21.82 11.93
N LYS A 400 12.97 -22.17 13.21
CA LYS A 400 12.61 -23.48 13.74
C LYS A 400 11.39 -23.39 14.64
N GLU A 401 10.65 -24.50 14.73
CA GLU A 401 9.55 -24.65 15.68
C GLU A 401 10.00 -24.28 17.10
N GLY A 402 9.13 -23.55 17.81
CA GLY A 402 9.36 -23.02 19.15
C GLY A 402 10.20 -21.74 19.21
N GLN A 403 10.71 -21.21 18.09
CA GLN A 403 11.44 -19.93 18.09
C GLN A 403 10.48 -18.73 18.16
N PRO A 404 10.86 -17.65 18.87
CA PRO A 404 10.07 -16.43 18.89
C PRO A 404 10.24 -15.65 17.58
N LEU A 405 9.17 -15.04 17.10
CA LEU A 405 9.17 -14.13 15.96
C LEU A 405 8.36 -12.87 16.28
N GLU A 406 9.00 -11.72 16.19
CA GLU A 406 8.31 -10.43 16.22
C GLU A 406 7.82 -10.06 14.82
N PHE A 407 6.56 -9.64 14.72
CA PHE A 407 5.96 -9.19 13.47
C PHE A 407 4.89 -8.14 13.73
N TYR A 408 4.41 -7.50 12.66
CA TYR A 408 3.22 -6.65 12.71
C TYR A 408 2.27 -7.00 11.58
N ILE A 409 1.01 -6.59 11.70
CA ILE A 409 0.01 -6.76 10.65
C ILE A 409 -0.09 -5.44 9.88
N HIS A 410 0.12 -5.52 8.57
CA HIS A 410 -0.14 -4.45 7.63
C HIS A 410 -1.55 -4.62 7.05
N LYS A 411 -2.46 -3.73 7.43
CA LYS A 411 -3.84 -3.74 6.95
C LYS A 411 -3.92 -3.38 5.48
N ASN A 412 -4.60 -4.20 4.69
CA ASN A 412 -4.83 -3.94 3.28
C ASN A 412 -6.32 -3.68 3.02
N SER A 413 -6.76 -2.43 3.05
CA SER A 413 -8.19 -2.13 2.86
C SER A 413 -8.73 -2.42 1.45
N GLN A 414 -7.85 -2.73 0.48
CA GLN A 414 -8.26 -2.90 -0.91
C GLN A 414 -8.38 -4.37 -1.29
N PHE A 415 -7.40 -5.21 -0.95
CA PHE A 415 -7.41 -6.61 -1.36
C PHE A 415 -8.17 -7.46 -0.34
N LYS A 416 -9.50 -7.43 -0.39
CA LYS A 416 -10.40 -8.10 0.56
C LYS A 416 -11.38 -9.03 -0.12
N LEU A 417 -11.88 -10.01 0.65
CA LEU A 417 -13.00 -10.84 0.23
C LEU A 417 -14.24 -9.98 -0.09
N PRO A 418 -15.03 -10.35 -1.11
CA PRO A 418 -16.31 -9.73 -1.36
C PRO A 418 -17.38 -10.30 -0.39
N ALA A 419 -18.63 -9.86 -0.54
CA ALA A 419 -19.73 -10.46 0.20
C ALA A 419 -19.85 -11.97 -0.09
N ALA A 420 -20.34 -12.74 0.90
CA ALA A 420 -20.33 -14.20 0.89
C ALA A 420 -21.04 -14.85 -0.32
N ASP A 421 -22.01 -14.16 -0.92
CA ASP A 421 -22.79 -14.59 -2.09
C ASP A 421 -22.11 -14.29 -3.44
N LYS A 422 -20.96 -13.59 -3.44
CA LYS A 422 -20.27 -13.17 -4.67
C LYS A 422 -19.26 -14.19 -5.15
N ASP A 423 -19.22 -14.37 -6.46
CA ASP A 423 -18.26 -15.25 -7.11
C ASP A 423 -16.86 -14.61 -7.16
N MET A 424 -15.82 -15.43 -7.11
CA MET A 424 -14.43 -14.99 -7.20
C MET A 424 -13.63 -15.79 -8.21
N ILE A 425 -12.83 -15.08 -9.01
CA ILE A 425 -11.77 -15.61 -9.87
C ILE A 425 -10.44 -15.17 -9.28
N MET A 426 -9.61 -16.14 -8.91
CA MET A 426 -8.33 -15.94 -8.23
C MET A 426 -7.20 -16.40 -9.14
N ILE A 427 -6.22 -15.53 -9.40
CA ILE A 427 -5.11 -15.79 -10.31
C ILE A 427 -3.80 -15.57 -9.55
N GLY A 428 -3.16 -16.67 -9.15
CA GLY A 428 -2.02 -16.65 -8.22
C GLY A 428 -1.00 -17.74 -8.50
N PRO A 429 -0.07 -17.53 -9.45
CA PRO A 429 1.03 -18.44 -9.67
C PRO A 429 2.09 -18.36 -8.55
N GLY A 430 2.70 -19.50 -8.20
CA GLY A 430 3.71 -19.64 -7.16
C GLY A 430 3.21 -19.14 -5.81
N THR A 431 4.00 -18.29 -5.14
CA THR A 431 3.63 -17.66 -3.87
C THR A 431 2.43 -16.71 -3.96
N GLY A 432 1.99 -16.35 -5.18
CA GLY A 432 0.73 -15.64 -5.39
C GLY A 432 -0.51 -16.39 -4.93
N VAL A 433 -0.40 -17.69 -4.62
CA VAL A 433 -1.50 -18.48 -4.02
C VAL A 433 -1.77 -18.11 -2.56
N ALA A 434 -0.83 -17.44 -1.88
CA ALA A 434 -0.89 -17.17 -0.44
C ALA A 434 -2.23 -16.53 0.02
N PRO A 435 -2.66 -15.37 -0.50
CA PRO A 435 -3.93 -14.79 -0.07
C PRO A 435 -5.15 -15.60 -0.55
N PHE A 436 -5.02 -16.42 -1.60
CA PHE A 436 -6.12 -17.26 -2.06
C PHE A 436 -6.35 -18.48 -1.17
N ARG A 437 -5.28 -18.98 -0.53
CA ARG A 437 -5.40 -19.95 0.56
C ARG A 437 -6.20 -19.38 1.73
N SER A 438 -5.91 -18.14 2.16
CA SER A 438 -6.68 -17.50 3.23
C SER A 438 -8.13 -17.23 2.84
N PHE A 439 -8.38 -16.83 1.59
CA PHE A 439 -9.74 -16.61 1.07
C PHE A 439 -10.57 -17.91 1.06
N LEU A 440 -10.00 -19.00 0.56
CA LEU A 440 -10.69 -20.29 0.51
C LEU A 440 -10.93 -20.85 1.92
N ALA A 441 -9.95 -20.74 2.82
CA ALA A 441 -10.11 -21.15 4.22
C ALA A 441 -11.23 -20.36 4.93
N GLU A 442 -11.31 -19.04 4.74
CA GLU A 442 -12.40 -18.22 5.29
C GLU A 442 -13.76 -18.65 4.74
N ARG A 443 -13.88 -18.83 3.41
CA ARG A 443 -15.15 -19.20 2.79
C ARG A 443 -15.62 -20.59 3.20
N ASP A 444 -14.70 -21.51 3.40
CA ASP A 444 -14.98 -22.84 3.96
C ASP A 444 -15.49 -22.74 5.40
N ALA A 445 -14.76 -22.03 6.28
CA ALA A 445 -15.13 -21.89 7.69
C ALA A 445 -16.46 -21.15 7.91
N THR A 446 -16.75 -20.14 7.07
CA THR A 446 -17.98 -19.32 7.18
C THR A 446 -19.16 -19.86 6.37
N GLY A 447 -18.95 -20.89 5.54
CA GLY A 447 -19.99 -21.47 4.69
C GLY A 447 -20.49 -20.54 3.57
N ALA A 448 -19.58 -19.75 2.99
CA ALA A 448 -19.93 -18.79 1.94
C ALA A 448 -20.42 -19.48 0.64
N GLU A 449 -21.52 -19.00 0.06
CA GLU A 449 -22.21 -19.68 -1.06
C GLU A 449 -21.68 -19.33 -2.45
N GLY A 450 -21.03 -18.17 -2.60
CA GLY A 450 -20.51 -17.75 -3.91
C GLY A 450 -19.40 -18.65 -4.42
N ARG A 451 -19.34 -18.81 -5.75
CA ARG A 451 -18.46 -19.75 -6.44
C ARG A 451 -17.00 -19.28 -6.40
N ASN A 452 -16.07 -20.22 -6.34
CA ASN A 452 -14.63 -19.94 -6.30
C ASN A 452 -13.91 -20.60 -7.47
N TRP A 453 -13.08 -19.84 -8.18
CA TRP A 453 -12.27 -20.34 -9.28
C TRP A 453 -10.81 -19.93 -9.10
N LEU A 454 -9.91 -20.91 -9.00
CA LEU A 454 -8.47 -20.69 -8.88
C LEU A 454 -7.72 -21.04 -10.18
N PHE A 455 -6.92 -20.09 -10.65
CA PHE A 455 -5.84 -20.28 -11.62
C PHE A 455 -4.50 -20.27 -10.88
N PHE A 456 -3.87 -21.44 -10.80
CA PHE A 456 -2.56 -21.63 -10.17
C PHE A 456 -1.52 -21.98 -11.22
N GLY A 457 -0.26 -21.66 -10.97
CA GLY A 457 0.82 -22.16 -11.81
C GLY A 457 2.17 -22.13 -11.14
N ASP A 458 3.03 -23.09 -11.51
CA ASP A 458 4.42 -23.16 -11.06
C ASP A 458 5.30 -23.85 -12.12
N GLN A 459 6.51 -24.29 -11.77
CA GLN A 459 7.43 -24.93 -12.71
C GLN A 459 6.97 -26.35 -13.06
N HIS A 460 6.83 -27.23 -12.06
CA HIS A 460 6.52 -28.64 -12.25
C HIS A 460 5.35 -29.11 -11.39
N PHE A 461 4.46 -29.94 -11.96
CA PHE A 461 3.33 -30.53 -11.23
C PHE A 461 3.78 -31.37 -10.06
N ALA A 462 4.79 -32.22 -10.27
CA ALA A 462 5.21 -33.19 -9.26
C ALA A 462 5.96 -32.57 -8.07
N THR A 463 6.65 -31.45 -8.26
CA THR A 463 7.55 -30.90 -7.23
C THR A 463 7.15 -29.52 -6.73
N ASP A 464 6.30 -28.78 -7.44
CA ASP A 464 6.02 -27.38 -7.15
C ASP A 464 4.53 -27.05 -7.02
N PHE A 465 3.66 -28.07 -6.95
CA PHE A 465 2.24 -27.86 -6.73
C PHE A 465 1.94 -27.58 -5.25
N LEU A 466 2.15 -26.32 -4.86
CA LEU A 466 1.93 -25.83 -3.51
C LEU A 466 0.49 -26.11 -3.03
N TYR A 467 0.34 -26.60 -1.80
CA TYR A 467 -0.94 -26.88 -1.15
C TYR A 467 -1.86 -27.85 -1.92
N GLN A 468 -1.30 -28.76 -2.72
CA GLN A 468 -2.05 -29.68 -3.57
C GLN A 468 -3.19 -30.41 -2.83
N THR A 469 -2.92 -30.96 -1.65
CA THR A 469 -3.90 -31.72 -0.87
C THR A 469 -5.07 -30.84 -0.39
N GLU A 470 -4.79 -29.61 0.05
CA GLU A 470 -5.83 -28.66 0.46
C GLU A 470 -6.70 -28.23 -0.73
N ILE A 471 -6.07 -27.90 -1.86
CA ILE A 471 -6.76 -27.53 -3.09
C ILE A 471 -7.66 -28.67 -3.59
N GLN A 472 -7.18 -29.91 -3.53
CA GLN A 472 -7.97 -31.08 -3.88
C GLN A 472 -9.18 -31.24 -2.92
N SER A 473 -8.97 -31.10 -1.62
CA SER A 473 -10.04 -31.17 -0.62
C SER A 473 -11.12 -30.10 -0.86
N TRP A 474 -10.74 -28.85 -1.11
CA TRP A 474 -11.70 -27.79 -1.44
C TRP A 474 -12.45 -28.05 -2.74
N TYR A 475 -11.81 -28.66 -3.73
CA TYR A 475 -12.47 -29.03 -4.97
C TYR A 475 -13.49 -30.16 -4.76
N GLU A 476 -13.15 -31.18 -3.96
CA GLU A 476 -14.02 -32.32 -3.65
C GLU A 476 -15.22 -31.92 -2.78
N THR A 477 -15.03 -30.98 -1.85
CA THR A 477 -16.08 -30.45 -0.96
C THR A 477 -16.97 -29.39 -1.63
N GLY A 478 -16.55 -28.87 -2.79
CA GLY A 478 -17.30 -27.88 -3.56
C GLY A 478 -17.01 -26.42 -3.18
N ILE A 479 -16.17 -26.17 -2.17
CA ILE A 479 -15.69 -24.82 -1.83
C ILE A 479 -14.95 -24.22 -3.02
N LEU A 480 -14.05 -24.98 -3.64
CA LEU A 480 -13.39 -24.59 -4.89
C LEU A 480 -14.19 -25.14 -6.09
N THR A 481 -15.00 -24.29 -6.70
CA THR A 481 -15.88 -24.68 -7.82
C THR A 481 -15.09 -25.06 -9.08
N ARG A 482 -13.98 -24.37 -9.36
CA ARG A 482 -13.12 -24.64 -10.52
C ARG A 482 -11.64 -24.45 -10.20
N PHE A 483 -10.81 -25.31 -10.77
CA PHE A 483 -9.35 -25.23 -10.67
C PHE A 483 -8.70 -25.36 -12.04
N ASN A 484 -7.70 -24.52 -12.32
CA ASN A 484 -6.86 -24.63 -13.50
C ASN A 484 -5.39 -24.45 -13.13
N GLY A 485 -4.61 -25.52 -13.23
CA GLY A 485 -3.16 -25.53 -13.03
C GLY A 485 -2.37 -25.28 -14.33
N ALA A 486 -1.28 -24.51 -14.23
CA ALA A 486 -0.34 -24.24 -15.30
C ALA A 486 1.10 -24.57 -14.88
N PHE A 487 1.68 -25.64 -15.45
CA PHE A 487 3.04 -26.08 -15.11
C PHE A 487 3.97 -25.78 -16.28
N SER A 488 4.88 -24.83 -16.07
CA SER A 488 5.62 -24.19 -17.15
C SER A 488 6.77 -25.04 -17.73
N ARG A 489 7.15 -26.13 -17.05
CA ARG A 489 8.34 -26.93 -17.37
C ARG A 489 8.09 -28.44 -17.53
N ASP A 490 6.84 -28.89 -17.49
CA ASP A 490 6.48 -30.31 -17.67
C ASP A 490 6.40 -30.74 -19.15
N GLN A 491 6.45 -29.77 -20.07
CA GLN A 491 6.43 -29.98 -21.51
C GLN A 491 7.36 -28.99 -22.22
N GLN A 492 7.58 -29.20 -23.53
CA GLN A 492 8.48 -28.37 -24.34
C GLN A 492 8.03 -26.90 -24.40
N GLU A 493 6.72 -26.67 -24.55
CA GLU A 493 6.15 -25.32 -24.61
C GLU A 493 5.77 -24.81 -23.21
N LYS A 494 6.09 -23.54 -22.91
CA LYS A 494 5.76 -22.97 -21.60
C LYS A 494 4.27 -22.73 -21.46
N VAL A 495 3.66 -23.32 -20.44
CA VAL A 495 2.24 -23.10 -20.09
C VAL A 495 2.17 -22.25 -18.82
N TYR A 496 1.50 -21.10 -18.92
CA TYR A 496 1.30 -20.16 -17.83
C TYR A 496 -0.20 -19.92 -17.56
N VAL A 497 -0.51 -19.24 -16.45
CA VAL A 497 -1.89 -19.00 -16.01
C VAL A 497 -2.72 -18.26 -17.07
N GLN A 498 -2.14 -17.30 -17.79
CA GLN A 498 -2.83 -16.59 -18.87
C GLN A 498 -3.22 -17.50 -20.05
N HIS A 499 -2.45 -18.55 -20.32
CA HIS A 499 -2.84 -19.55 -21.33
C HIS A 499 -4.06 -20.34 -20.84
N LYS A 500 -4.11 -20.70 -19.55
CA LYS A 500 -5.27 -21.36 -18.93
C LYS A 500 -6.50 -20.47 -18.86
N MET A 501 -6.32 -19.17 -18.62
CA MET A 501 -7.40 -18.19 -18.72
C MET A 501 -7.98 -18.16 -20.15
N GLN A 502 -7.11 -18.10 -21.17
CA GLN A 502 -7.53 -18.07 -22.56
C GLN A 502 -8.25 -19.37 -22.99
N GLU A 503 -7.77 -20.54 -22.57
CA GLU A 503 -8.44 -21.83 -22.77
C GLU A 503 -9.87 -21.83 -22.20
N ASN A 504 -10.13 -21.04 -21.17
CA ASN A 504 -11.41 -20.93 -20.47
C ASN A 504 -12.14 -19.60 -20.73
N ALA A 505 -11.76 -18.85 -21.78
CA ALA A 505 -12.20 -17.48 -22.01
C ALA A 505 -13.73 -17.28 -21.95
N ALA A 506 -14.51 -18.18 -22.57
CA ALA A 506 -15.97 -18.08 -22.59
C ALA A 506 -16.59 -18.17 -21.19
N ALA A 507 -16.12 -19.14 -20.38
CA ALA A 507 -16.60 -19.30 -19.01
C ALA A 507 -16.07 -18.19 -18.08
N PHE A 508 -14.83 -17.73 -18.31
CA PHE A 508 -14.27 -16.60 -17.58
C PHE A 508 -15.13 -15.35 -17.79
N PHE A 509 -15.48 -15.05 -19.04
CA PHE A 509 -16.34 -13.90 -19.35
C PHE A 509 -17.77 -14.06 -18.80
N GLU A 510 -18.33 -15.27 -18.78
CA GLU A 510 -19.61 -15.53 -18.12
C GLU A 510 -19.56 -15.15 -16.64
N TRP A 511 -18.57 -15.63 -15.89
CA TRP A 511 -18.41 -15.27 -14.48
C TRP A 511 -18.25 -13.76 -14.28
N LEU A 512 -17.42 -13.13 -15.13
CA LEU A 512 -17.17 -11.69 -15.07
C LEU A 512 -18.45 -10.87 -15.28
N SER A 513 -19.22 -11.22 -16.32
CA SER A 513 -20.50 -10.57 -16.63
C SER A 513 -21.60 -10.86 -15.61
N SER A 514 -21.53 -12.00 -14.92
CA SER A 514 -22.41 -12.39 -13.81
C SER A 514 -22.05 -11.74 -12.47
N GLY A 515 -21.07 -10.83 -12.42
CA GLY A 515 -20.76 -10.06 -11.21
C GLY A 515 -19.56 -10.57 -10.41
N ALA A 516 -18.78 -11.53 -10.92
CA ALA A 516 -17.62 -12.05 -10.20
C ALA A 516 -16.55 -10.97 -9.94
N TYR A 517 -15.82 -11.15 -8.84
CA TYR A 517 -14.62 -10.40 -8.50
C TYR A 517 -13.40 -11.13 -9.06
N VAL A 518 -12.42 -10.38 -9.54
CA VAL A 518 -11.18 -10.89 -10.11
C VAL A 518 -10.00 -10.40 -9.28
N TYR A 519 -9.21 -11.35 -8.81
CA TYR A 519 -8.03 -11.09 -7.98
C TYR A 519 -6.77 -11.61 -8.67
N VAL A 520 -5.71 -10.80 -8.67
CA VAL A 520 -4.40 -11.17 -9.19
C VAL A 520 -3.36 -10.99 -8.09
N CYS A 521 -2.57 -12.03 -7.82
CA CYS A 521 -1.50 -11.97 -6.81
C CYS A 521 -0.21 -12.61 -7.34
N GLY A 522 0.94 -12.03 -6.98
CA GLY A 522 2.27 -12.54 -7.32
C GLY A 522 3.17 -11.50 -7.99
N ALA A 523 4.03 -11.93 -8.91
CA ALA A 523 5.02 -11.04 -9.54
C ALA A 523 4.37 -9.90 -10.34
N LYS A 524 4.79 -8.66 -10.08
CA LYS A 524 4.33 -7.48 -10.81
C LYS A 524 4.65 -7.57 -12.31
N GLU A 525 5.88 -7.90 -12.66
CA GLU A 525 6.31 -8.10 -14.05
C GLU A 525 7.04 -9.43 -14.23
N PRO A 526 6.84 -10.12 -15.37
CA PRO A 526 5.87 -9.85 -16.43
C PRO A 526 4.44 -10.34 -16.09
N MET A 527 4.28 -11.14 -15.03
CA MET A 527 3.06 -11.93 -14.80
C MET A 527 1.78 -11.10 -14.75
N SER A 528 1.72 -10.04 -13.92
CA SER A 528 0.49 -9.26 -13.78
C SER A 528 0.08 -8.53 -15.07
N VAL A 529 1.07 -8.12 -15.86
CA VAL A 529 0.88 -7.45 -17.16
C VAL A 529 0.30 -8.43 -18.18
N ASP A 530 0.85 -9.65 -18.25
CA ASP A 530 0.36 -10.70 -19.15
C ASP A 530 -1.08 -11.11 -18.80
N VAL A 531 -1.39 -11.23 -17.50
CA VAL A 531 -2.74 -11.51 -17.01
C VAL A 531 -3.73 -10.39 -17.39
N GLU A 532 -3.36 -9.12 -17.19
CA GLU A 532 -4.21 -7.98 -17.54
C GLU A 532 -4.45 -7.90 -19.06
N ASN A 533 -3.42 -8.16 -19.88
CA ASN A 533 -3.55 -8.24 -21.33
C ASN A 533 -4.49 -9.36 -21.77
N THR A 534 -4.38 -10.55 -21.18
CA THR A 534 -5.30 -11.65 -21.47
C THR A 534 -6.72 -11.35 -20.99
N LEU A 535 -6.90 -10.66 -19.87
CA LEU A 535 -8.21 -10.22 -19.41
C LEU A 535 -8.88 -9.28 -20.43
N LEU A 536 -8.13 -8.32 -20.99
CA LEU A 536 -8.63 -7.45 -22.07
C LEU A 536 -9.05 -8.24 -23.31
N GLN A 537 -8.29 -9.28 -23.68
CA GLN A 537 -8.64 -10.17 -24.80
C GLN A 537 -9.93 -10.96 -24.52
N ILE A 538 -10.08 -11.51 -23.31
CA ILE A 538 -11.28 -12.24 -22.88
C ILE A 538 -12.51 -11.32 -22.92
N ILE A 539 -12.39 -10.09 -22.41
CA ILE A 539 -13.47 -9.09 -22.43
C ILE A 539 -13.84 -8.74 -23.87
N GLY A 540 -12.86 -8.44 -24.73
CA GLY A 540 -13.10 -8.09 -26.12
C GLY A 540 -13.80 -9.20 -26.90
N LEU A 541 -13.36 -10.45 -26.74
CA LEU A 541 -13.98 -11.61 -27.39
C LEU A 541 -15.38 -11.91 -26.85
N GLY A 542 -15.58 -11.83 -25.54
CA GLY A 542 -16.85 -12.16 -24.90
C GLY A 542 -17.96 -11.13 -25.16
N ALA A 543 -17.62 -9.85 -25.16
CA ALA A 543 -18.55 -8.76 -25.42
C ALA A 543 -18.77 -8.48 -26.92
N GLY A 544 -17.91 -9.02 -27.80
CA GLY A 544 -17.86 -8.63 -29.21
C GLY A 544 -17.41 -7.18 -29.40
N SER A 545 -16.59 -6.69 -28.46
CA SER A 545 -16.23 -5.28 -28.30
C SER A 545 -14.86 -4.95 -28.89
N SER A 546 -14.63 -3.68 -29.19
CA SER A 546 -13.31 -3.21 -29.62
C SER A 546 -12.30 -3.24 -28.46
N PRO A 547 -10.97 -3.20 -28.73
CA PRO A 547 -9.96 -3.10 -27.67
C PRO A 547 -10.16 -1.90 -26.74
N GLU A 548 -10.63 -0.77 -27.27
CA GLU A 548 -10.92 0.43 -26.50
C GLU A 548 -12.11 0.23 -25.55
N GLU A 549 -13.17 -0.44 -26.01
CA GLU A 549 -14.32 -0.79 -25.18
C GLU A 549 -13.95 -1.79 -24.08
N ALA A 550 -13.08 -2.77 -24.39
CA ALA A 550 -12.58 -3.71 -23.39
C ALA A 550 -11.76 -3.01 -22.29
N ALA A 551 -10.95 -2.00 -22.66
CA ALA A 551 -10.21 -1.19 -21.70
C ALA A 551 -11.15 -0.38 -20.80
N VAL A 552 -12.22 0.21 -21.35
CA VAL A 552 -13.24 0.92 -20.57
C VAL A 552 -13.93 -0.03 -19.58
N TYR A 553 -14.29 -1.24 -20.01
CA TYR A 553 -14.89 -2.24 -19.13
C TYR A 553 -13.96 -2.61 -17.97
N LEU A 554 -12.67 -2.83 -18.25
CA LEU A 554 -11.70 -3.15 -17.22
C LEU A 554 -11.51 -2.00 -16.21
N GLU A 555 -11.48 -0.75 -16.69
CA GLU A 555 -11.45 0.42 -15.80
C GLU A 555 -12.71 0.52 -14.94
N GLN A 556 -13.88 0.20 -15.49
CA GLN A 556 -15.11 0.13 -14.70
C GLN A 556 -15.02 -0.93 -13.59
N LEU A 557 -14.47 -2.11 -13.87
CA LEU A 557 -14.25 -3.12 -12.83
C LEU A 557 -13.30 -2.63 -11.72
N LYS A 558 -12.26 -1.87 -12.08
CA LYS A 558 -11.35 -1.25 -11.10
C LYS A 558 -12.10 -0.23 -10.23
N GLU A 559 -12.95 0.61 -10.84
CA GLU A 559 -13.75 1.60 -10.13
C GLU A 559 -14.82 0.98 -9.22
N GLU A 560 -15.41 -0.14 -9.64
CA GLU A 560 -16.36 -0.92 -8.84
C GLU A 560 -15.69 -1.74 -7.72
N GLY A 561 -14.35 -1.78 -7.67
CA GLY A 561 -13.62 -2.60 -6.72
C GLY A 561 -13.76 -4.10 -6.97
N ARG A 562 -13.97 -4.50 -8.23
CA ARG A 562 -14.15 -5.89 -8.68
C ARG A 562 -12.94 -6.46 -9.41
N TYR A 563 -11.93 -5.64 -9.74
CA TYR A 563 -10.62 -6.11 -10.20
C TYR A 563 -9.54 -5.61 -9.25
N LEU A 564 -8.87 -6.53 -8.56
CA LEU A 564 -7.97 -6.24 -7.44
C LEU A 564 -6.62 -6.93 -7.64
N LYS A 565 -5.55 -6.24 -7.24
CA LYS A 565 -4.18 -6.72 -7.39
C LYS A 565 -3.41 -6.63 -6.08
N ASP A 566 -2.71 -7.70 -5.72
CA ASP A 566 -1.67 -7.74 -4.69
C ASP A 566 -0.37 -8.24 -5.34
N VAL A 567 0.34 -7.32 -5.98
CA VAL A 567 1.51 -7.65 -6.82
C VAL A 567 2.75 -6.91 -6.34
N TYR A 568 3.88 -7.61 -6.39
CA TYR A 568 5.16 -7.15 -5.83
C TYR A 568 6.35 -7.37 -6.76
#